data_AF-A0A833QA71-F1
#
_entry.id   AF-A0A833QA71-F1
#
_cell.length_a   1.000
_cell.length_b   1.000
_cell.length_c   1.000
_cell.angle_alpha   90.00
_cell.angle_beta   90.00
_cell.angle_gamma   90.00
#
_symmetry.space_group_name_H-M   'P 1'
#
loop_
_entity.id
_entity.type
_entity.pdbx_description
1 polymer ?
#
loop_
_entity_poly.entity_id
_entity_poly.type
_entity_poly.pdbx_seq_one_letter_code
_entity_poly.pdbx_strand_id
1 'polypeptide(L)'
;MSCRARRRVRYVEEDEEGDEEYGNNLEIAMLETYSEKERKEALLVKATVDGEEEHVLIFKGFSSCLTATTVTDPSKSVLPARAVIQSIDVIKGPFDPTNIEYLEKGLTWDAFKTRLQ
;
A
#
# COMPACT_ATOMS: atom_id res chain seq x y z
N MET A 1 5.00 28.96 22.59
CA MET A 1 5.99 27.96 22.17
C MET A 1 5.38 26.56 22.30
N SER A 2 5.25 25.87 21.15
CA SER A 2 4.99 24.45 20.92
C SER A 2 3.79 23.76 21.62
N CYS A 3 2.62 23.88 20.98
CA CYS A 3 1.49 22.96 21.19
C CYS A 3 1.85 21.58 20.63
N ARG A 4 2.11 20.61 21.52
CA ARG A 4 2.34 19.22 21.15
C ARG A 4 1.00 18.48 21.16
N ALA A 5 0.18 18.74 20.15
CA ALA A 5 -1.08 18.04 19.93
C ALA A 5 -0.77 16.59 19.51
N ARG A 6 -0.60 15.70 20.49
CA ARG A 6 -0.63 14.25 20.24
C ARG A 6 -2.08 13.86 20.00
N ARG A 7 -2.52 13.90 18.74
CA ARG A 7 -3.78 13.33 18.28
C ARG A 7 -3.73 11.82 18.56
N ARG A 8 -4.28 11.42 19.69
CA ARG A 8 -4.49 10.01 20.03
C ARG A 8 -5.80 9.62 19.35
N VAL A 9 -5.71 9.05 18.15
CA VAL A 9 -6.87 8.50 17.45
C VAL A 9 -7.30 7.28 18.26
N ARG A 10 -8.44 7.41 18.94
CA ARG A 10 -9.11 6.31 19.63
C ARG A 10 -9.98 5.66 18.58
N TYR A 11 -9.54 4.54 18.02
CA TYR A 11 -10.42 3.72 17.18
C TYR A 11 -11.45 3.09 18.10
N VAL A 12 -12.71 3.40 17.83
CA VAL A 12 -13.86 2.72 18.40
C VAL A 12 -13.96 1.42 17.62
N GLU A 13 -13.83 0.30 18.33
CA GLU A 13 -14.21 -1.02 17.81
C GLU A 13 -15.73 -0.97 17.65
N GLU A 14 -16.21 -0.72 16.43
CA GLU A 14 -17.60 -0.95 16.05
C GLU A 14 -17.64 -2.28 15.31
N ASP A 15 -18.35 -3.21 15.95
CA ASP A 15 -18.45 -4.62 15.64
C ASP A 15 -19.08 -4.91 14.25
N GLU A 16 -18.46 -5.87 13.58
CA GLU A 16 -19.01 -6.95 12.74
C GLU A 16 -20.41 -6.78 12.10
N GLU A 17 -20.43 -6.56 10.78
CA GLU A 17 -21.17 -7.35 9.77
C GLU A 17 -21.11 -6.57 8.43
N GLY A 18 -20.15 -6.89 7.56
CA GLY A 18 -20.05 -6.22 6.25
C GLY A 18 -18.95 -6.78 5.36
N ASP A 19 -19.33 -7.64 4.43
CA ASP A 19 -18.56 -8.22 3.31
C ASP A 19 -17.17 -8.79 3.65
N GLU A 20 -17.13 -10.10 3.88
CA GLU A 20 -15.91 -10.93 3.81
C GLU A 20 -15.14 -10.76 2.48
N GLU A 21 -15.77 -10.17 1.46
CA GLU A 21 -15.22 -9.86 0.14
C GLU A 21 -14.27 -8.64 0.12
N TYR A 22 -14.35 -7.76 1.13
CA TYR A 22 -13.46 -6.61 1.33
C TYR A 22 -12.48 -6.84 2.50
N GLY A 23 -11.98 -8.08 2.63
CA GLY A 23 -10.90 -8.39 3.58
C GLY A 23 -9.62 -7.58 3.30
N ASN A 24 -8.75 -7.47 4.31
CA ASN A 24 -7.45 -6.81 4.16
C ASN A 24 -6.51 -7.62 3.24
N ASN A 25 -5.89 -6.97 2.26
CA ASN A 25 -4.87 -7.61 1.44
C ASN A 25 -3.56 -7.77 2.24
N LEU A 26 -3.21 -9.01 2.59
CA LEU A 26 -2.03 -9.32 3.40
C LEU A 26 -0.71 -8.95 2.69
N GLU A 27 -0.67 -9.06 1.37
CA GLU A 27 0.53 -8.76 0.58
C GLU A 27 0.83 -7.25 0.61
N ILE A 28 -0.20 -6.42 0.48
CA ILE A 28 -0.08 -4.97 0.65
C ILE A 28 0.40 -4.61 2.05
N ALA A 29 -0.15 -5.23 3.10
CA ALA A 29 0.29 -4.99 4.47
C ALA A 29 1.78 -5.36 4.70
N MET A 30 2.26 -6.42 4.04
CA MET A 30 3.68 -6.79 4.06
C MET A 30 4.55 -5.75 3.35
N LEU A 31 4.10 -5.22 2.21
CA LEU A 31 4.80 -4.17 1.47
C LEU A 31 4.83 -2.84 2.24
N GLU A 32 3.75 -2.49 2.93
CA GLU A 32 3.70 -1.33 3.82
C GLU A 32 4.75 -1.46 4.93
N THR A 33 4.78 -2.61 5.61
CA THR A 33 5.76 -2.91 6.67
C THR A 33 7.20 -2.83 6.15
N TYR A 34 7.46 -3.33 4.94
CA TYR A 34 8.77 -3.17 4.29
C TYR A 34 9.11 -1.69 4.05
N SER A 35 8.19 -0.94 3.45
CA SER A 35 8.41 0.48 3.10
C SER A 35 8.57 1.39 4.33
N GLU A 36 8.04 0.98 5.49
CA GLU A 36 8.26 1.68 6.76
C GLU A 36 9.72 1.61 7.21
N LYS A 37 10.37 0.45 6.97
CA LYS A 37 11.79 0.19 7.26
C LYS A 37 12.68 0.82 6.20
N GLU A 38 12.41 0.58 4.91
CA GLU A 38 13.23 1.11 3.80
C GLU A 38 12.64 2.40 3.24
N ARG A 39 12.97 3.51 3.91
CA ARG A 39 12.39 4.84 3.61
C ARG A 39 13.02 5.56 2.42
N LYS A 40 14.07 5.00 1.82
CA LYS A 40 14.74 5.57 0.64
C LYS A 40 14.12 5.10 -0.67
N GLU A 41 13.15 4.20 -0.59
CA GLU A 41 12.46 3.62 -1.73
C GLU A 41 10.96 3.82 -1.57
N ALA A 42 10.25 3.88 -2.69
CA ALA A 42 8.81 3.72 -2.77
C ALA A 42 8.51 2.53 -3.68
N LEU A 43 7.32 1.96 -3.53
CA LEU A 43 6.88 0.82 -4.32
C LEU A 43 5.67 1.24 -5.14
N LEU A 44 5.72 0.99 -6.44
CA LEU A 44 4.56 1.11 -7.32
C LEU A 44 4.07 -0.31 -7.63
N VAL A 45 2.94 -0.66 -7.03
CA VAL A 45 2.32 -1.98 -7.13
C VAL A 45 1.23 -1.92 -8.19
N LYS A 46 1.30 -2.82 -9.16
CA LYS A 46 0.20 -3.08 -10.10
C LYS A 46 -0.53 -4.30 -9.62
N ALA A 47 -1.82 -4.15 -9.38
CA ALA A 47 -2.70 -5.23 -8.97
C ALA A 47 -3.89 -5.33 -9.91
N THR A 48 -4.53 -6.49 -9.91
CA THR A 48 -5.79 -6.69 -10.61
C THR A 48 -6.88 -7.00 -9.61
N VAL A 49 -8.00 -6.29 -9.70
CA VAL A 49 -9.22 -6.51 -8.90
C VAL A 49 -10.35 -6.77 -9.88
N ASP A 50 -10.96 -7.96 -9.83
CA ASP A 50 -12.09 -8.33 -10.71
C ASP A 50 -11.83 -8.14 -12.22
N GLY A 51 -10.56 -8.20 -12.63
CA GLY A 51 -10.12 -7.99 -14.02
C GLY A 51 -9.73 -6.55 -14.36
N GLU A 52 -9.93 -5.60 -13.44
CA GLU A 52 -9.51 -4.20 -13.59
C GLU A 52 -8.12 -3.97 -13.01
N GLU A 53 -7.28 -3.20 -13.72
CA GLU A 53 -5.93 -2.87 -13.28
C GLU A 53 -5.95 -1.67 -12.34
N GLU A 54 -5.38 -1.86 -11.15
CA GLU A 54 -5.24 -0.86 -10.11
C GLU A 54 -3.76 -0.60 -9.81
N HIS A 55 -3.42 0.68 -9.61
CA HIS A 55 -2.06 1.11 -9.27
C HIS A 55 -2.03 1.64 -7.84
N VAL A 56 -1.14 1.09 -7.03
CA VAL A 56 -0.97 1.48 -5.62
C VAL A 56 0.45 1.93 -5.38
N LEU A 57 0.59 3.15 -4.86
CA LEU A 57 1.85 3.68 -4.37
C LEU A 57 1.99 3.36 -2.89
N ILE A 58 3.09 2.72 -2.50
CA ILE A 58 3.41 2.41 -1.10
C ILE A 58 4.69 3.14 -0.70
N PHE A 59 4.63 3.94 0.37
CA PHE A 59 5.76 4.71 0.87
C PHE A 59 5.66 4.95 2.38
N LYS A 60 6.74 4.64 3.11
CA LYS A 60 6.86 4.89 4.56
C LYS A 60 5.71 4.28 5.40
N GLY A 61 5.23 3.11 5.03
CA GLY A 61 4.15 2.41 5.75
C GLY A 61 2.74 2.82 5.34
N PHE A 62 2.59 3.65 4.31
CA PHE A 62 1.28 4.07 3.80
C PHE A 62 1.12 3.63 2.36
N SER A 63 -0.06 3.13 2.02
CA SER A 63 -0.48 2.83 0.66
C SER A 63 -1.52 3.83 0.17
N SER A 64 -1.50 4.14 -1.12
CA SER A 64 -2.47 5.01 -1.79
C SER A 64 -2.78 4.46 -3.17
N CYS A 65 -4.06 4.22 -3.45
CA CYS A 65 -4.50 3.94 -4.81
C CYS A 65 -4.38 5.21 -5.68
N LEU A 66 -3.88 5.04 -6.90
CA LEU A 66 -3.70 6.11 -7.88
C LEU A 66 -4.83 6.12 -8.93
N THR A 67 -5.57 5.03 -9.05
CA THR A 67 -6.58 4.80 -10.10
C THR A 67 -8.01 4.74 -9.57
N ALA A 68 -8.25 4.11 -8.41
CA ALA A 68 -9.56 4.04 -7.79
C ALA A 68 -9.90 5.22 -6.87
N THR A 69 -11.20 5.47 -6.72
CA THR A 69 -11.77 6.27 -5.63
C THR A 69 -11.36 5.65 -4.29
N THR A 70 -10.59 6.39 -3.48
CA THR A 70 -10.16 5.91 -2.17
C THR A 70 -11.36 5.71 -1.25
N VAL A 71 -11.47 4.52 -0.67
CA VAL A 71 -12.40 4.26 0.44
C VAL A 71 -11.98 5.18 1.60
N THR A 72 -12.91 6.00 2.09
CA THR A 72 -12.62 7.04 3.10
C THR A 72 -12.27 6.46 4.49
N ASP A 73 -12.46 5.16 4.67
CA ASP A 73 -12.20 4.45 5.92
C ASP A 73 -10.72 4.02 6.02
N PRO A 74 -9.95 4.63 6.93
CA PRO A 74 -8.52 4.32 7.09
C PRO A 74 -8.24 2.95 7.73
N SER A 75 -9.26 2.23 8.20
CA SER A 75 -9.12 0.88 8.74
C SER A 75 -9.13 -0.21 7.66
N LYS A 76 -9.52 0.15 6.43
CA LYS A 76 -9.62 -0.77 5.29
C LYS A 76 -8.40 -0.66 4.38
N SER A 77 -7.88 -1.80 3.95
CA SER A 77 -6.81 -1.84 2.94
C SER A 77 -7.25 -1.14 1.64
N VAL A 78 -6.30 -0.46 0.98
CA VAL A 78 -6.54 0.20 -0.32
C VAL A 78 -6.90 -0.77 -1.44
N LEU A 79 -6.54 -2.05 -1.29
CA LEU A 79 -6.96 -3.12 -2.18
C LEU A 79 -7.71 -4.20 -1.38
N PRO A 80 -8.76 -4.79 -1.95
CA PRO A 80 -9.45 -5.90 -1.31
C PRO A 80 -8.57 -7.16 -1.25
N ALA A 81 -8.91 -8.09 -0.36
CA ALA A 81 -8.19 -9.36 -0.20
C ALA A 81 -8.11 -10.19 -1.49
N ARG A 82 -9.10 -10.04 -2.39
CA ARG A 82 -9.13 -10.71 -3.71
C ARG A 82 -8.17 -10.10 -4.74
N ALA A 83 -7.57 -8.94 -4.46
CA ALA A 83 -6.65 -8.29 -5.38
C ALA A 83 -5.39 -9.13 -5.58
N VAL A 84 -4.98 -9.31 -6.83
CA VAL A 84 -3.79 -10.08 -7.19
C VAL A 84 -2.68 -9.14 -7.62
N ILE A 85 -1.53 -9.18 -6.95
CA ILE A 85 -0.35 -8.41 -7.36
C ILE A 85 0.22 -8.99 -8.66
N GLN A 86 0.25 -8.17 -9.70
CA GLN A 86 0.83 -8.52 -11.00
C GLN A 86 2.33 -8.21 -11.03
N SER A 87 2.69 -7.02 -10.56
CA SER A 87 4.08 -6.58 -10.58
C SER A 87 4.34 -5.49 -9.55
N ILE A 88 5.58 -5.43 -9.07
CA ILE A 88 6.07 -4.43 -8.15
C ILE A 88 7.25 -3.73 -8.83
N ASP A 89 7.16 -2.41 -8.97
CA ASP A 89 8.26 -1.57 -9.37
C ASP A 89 8.85 -0.89 -8.11
N VAL A 90 10.18 -0.91 -7.99
CA VAL A 90 10.90 -0.22 -6.92
C VAL A 90 11.41 1.10 -7.48
N ILE A 91 11.02 2.19 -6.86
CA ILE A 91 11.39 3.54 -7.29
C ILE A 91 12.11 4.26 -6.16
N LYS A 92 12.99 5.19 -6.51
CA LYS A 92 13.72 5.98 -5.53
C LYS A 92 12.77 6.93 -4.81
N GLY A 93 12.88 6.95 -3.49
CA GLY A 93 12.19 7.88 -2.61
C GLY A 93 12.96 9.20 -2.43
N PRO A 94 12.28 10.32 -2.15
CA PRO A 94 10.82 10.47 -2.16
C PRO A 94 10.25 10.40 -3.58
N PHE A 95 9.01 9.93 -3.70
CA PHE A 95 8.33 9.82 -4.98
C PHE A 95 8.16 11.21 -5.65
N ASP A 96 8.70 11.36 -6.86
CA ASP A 96 8.49 12.53 -7.72
C ASP A 96 7.69 12.10 -8.96
N PRO A 97 6.41 12.48 -9.07
CA PRO A 97 5.59 12.09 -10.22
C PRO A 97 6.04 12.73 -11.54
N THR A 98 6.84 13.81 -11.49
CA THR A 98 7.36 14.48 -12.69
C THR A 98 8.64 13.83 -13.21
N ASN A 99 9.34 13.08 -12.35
CA ASN A 99 10.58 12.40 -12.69
C ASN A 99 10.74 11.10 -11.88
N ILE A 100 10.04 10.06 -12.30
CA ILE A 100 10.08 8.76 -11.61
C ILE A 100 11.40 8.04 -11.92
N GLU A 101 12.26 7.90 -10.91
CA GLU A 101 13.52 7.15 -10.99
C GLU A 101 13.30 5.69 -10.54
N TYR A 102 13.24 4.78 -11.50
CA TYR A 102 13.08 3.36 -11.24
C TYR A 102 14.42 2.71 -10.88
N LEU A 103 14.47 2.07 -9.72
CA LEU A 103 15.59 1.22 -9.31
C LEU A 103 15.41 -0.17 -9.93
N GLU A 104 14.20 -0.71 -9.88
CA GLU A 104 13.84 -2.01 -10.43
C GLU A 104 12.40 -2.02 -10.95
N LYS A 105 12.14 -2.85 -11.95
CA LYS A 105 10.84 -2.92 -12.63
C LYS A 105 10.36 -4.35 -12.79
N GLY A 106 9.06 -4.53 -12.73
CA GLY A 106 8.39 -5.78 -13.09
C GLY A 106 8.71 -6.93 -12.15
N LEU A 107 9.02 -6.66 -10.87
CA LEU A 107 9.26 -7.73 -9.91
C LEU A 107 7.96 -8.48 -9.65
N THR A 108 8.00 -9.80 -9.75
CA THR A 108 6.90 -10.63 -9.27
C THR A 108 6.84 -10.59 -7.75
N TRP A 109 5.68 -10.91 -7.19
CA TRP A 109 5.53 -11.02 -5.74
C TRP A 109 6.54 -12.00 -5.12
N ASP A 110 6.75 -13.16 -5.75
CA ASP A 110 7.75 -14.14 -5.31
C ASP A 110 9.19 -13.60 -5.31
N ALA A 111 9.57 -12.85 -6.34
CA ALA A 111 10.88 -12.21 -6.39
C ALA A 111 11.02 -11.12 -5.32
N PHE A 112 9.95 -10.38 -5.01
CA PHE A 112 9.97 -9.36 -3.98
C PHE A 112 10.04 -9.95 -2.57
N LYS A 113 9.37 -11.09 -2.31
CA LYS A 113 9.35 -11.76 -0.99
C LYS A 113 10.73 -12.06 -0.44
N THR A 114 11.75 -12.24 -1.30
CA THR A 114 13.12 -12.45 -0.84
C THR A 114 13.71 -11.24 -0.09
N ARG A 115 13.12 -10.04 -0.25
CA ARG A 115 13.50 -8.80 0.45
C ARG A 115 12.79 -8.60 1.78
N LEU A 116 11.77 -9.40 2.06
CA LEU A 116 10.97 -9.30 3.28
C LEU A 116 11.60 -10.05 4.48
N GLN A 117 12.76 -10.69 4.28
CA GLN A 117 13.49 -11.49 5.27
C GLN A 117 14.19 -10.63 6.33
#